data_AF-A0A314Z384-F1
#
_entry.id   AF-A0A314Z384-F1
#
_cell.length_a   1.000
_cell.length_b   1.000
_cell.length_c   1.000
_cell.angle_alpha   90.00
_cell.angle_beta   90.00
_cell.angle_gamma   90.00
#
_symmetry.space_group_name_H-M   'P 1'
#
loop_
_entity.id
_entity.type
_entity.pdbx_description
1 polymer ?
#
loop_
_entity_poly.entity_id
_entity_poly.type
_entity_poly.pdbx_seq_one_letter_code
_entity_poly.pdbx_strand_id
1 'polypeptide(L)' 'MDFQNQYQQADQMPKYECVLFDLDDTLYPSSSGMSKQCTKHIEEYMVQKLGIEETTVTQLNQVLYKNYGT' A
#
# COMPACT_ATOMS: atom_id res chain seq x y z
N MET A 1 -42.88 -19.35 19.13
CA MET A 1 -42.81 -18.79 17.76
C MET A 1 -41.58 -17.89 17.67
N ASP A 2 -40.46 -18.31 18.26
CA ASP A 2 -39.38 -17.40 18.65
C ASP A 2 -38.09 -17.67 17.88
N PHE A 3 -37.99 -18.82 17.21
CA PHE A 3 -36.84 -19.19 16.38
C PHE A 3 -36.80 -18.42 15.05
N GLN A 4 -37.94 -18.01 14.48
CA GLN A 4 -37.96 -17.22 13.23
C GLN A 4 -37.47 -15.78 13.41
N ASN A 5 -37.63 -15.21 14.61
CA ASN A 5 -37.22 -13.84 14.91
C ASN A 5 -35.69 -13.66 14.97
N GLN A 6 -34.95 -14.70 15.39
CA GLN A 6 -33.48 -14.63 15.47
C GLN A 6 -32.80 -14.62 14.09
N TYR A 7 -33.36 -15.29 13.08
CA TYR A 7 -32.81 -15.27 11.71
C TYR A 7 -33.03 -13.93 11.00
N GLN A 8 -34.15 -13.24 11.29
CA GLN A 8 -34.42 -11.91 10.72
C GLN A 8 -33.50 -10.81 11.28
N GLN A 9 -32.95 -10.98 12.48
CA GLN A 9 -31.99 -10.04 13.06
C GLN A 9 -30.58 -10.19 12.45
N ALA A 10 -30.19 -11.39 12.02
CA ALA A 10 -28.89 -11.63 11.41
C ALA A 10 -28.74 -10.95 10.04
N ASP A 11 -29.83 -10.88 9.25
CA ASP A 11 -29.85 -10.20 7.94
C ASP A 11 -29.83 -8.66 8.05
N GLN A 12 -30.04 -8.10 9.25
CA GLN A 12 -29.99 -6.65 9.51
C GLN A 12 -28.63 -6.16 9.98
N MET A 13 -27.70 -7.07 10.30
CA MET A 13 -26.34 -6.68 10.65
C MET A 13 -25.51 -6.45 9.38
N PRO A 14 -24.67 -5.41 9.34
CA PRO A 14 -23.79 -5.20 8.20
C PRO A 14 -22.88 -6.42 8.03
N LYS A 15 -22.87 -6.99 6.82
CA LYS A 15 -22.06 -8.17 6.46
C LYS A 15 -20.57 -7.99 6.81
N TYR A 16 -20.11 -6.75 6.80
CA TYR A 16 -18.78 -6.35 7.21
C TYR A 16 -18.88 -5.12 8.11
N GLU A 17 -18.22 -5.17 9.27
CA GLU A 17 -18.18 -4.05 10.22
C GLU A 17 -17.00 -3.11 9.98
N CYS A 18 -16.05 -3.53 9.13
CA CYS A 18 -14.83 -2.81 8.84
C CYS A 18 -14.43 -2.98 7.37
N VAL A 19 -13.88 -1.92 6.80
CA VAL A 19 -13.23 -1.92 5.50
C VAL A 19 -11.83 -1.35 5.69
N LEU A 20 -10.81 -2.08 5.25
CA LEU A 20 -9.45 -1.57 5.17
C LEU A 20 -9.21 -1.02 3.77
N PHE A 21 -8.68 0.20 3.73
CA PHE A 21 -8.22 0.82 2.50
C PHE A 21 -6.71 0.87 2.53
N ASP A 22 -6.10 0.41 1.45
CA ASP A 22 -4.74 0.82 1.13
C ASP A 22 -4.71 2.33 0.87
N LEU A 23 -3.56 2.95 1.06
CA LEU A 23 -3.40 4.39 0.94
C LEU A 23 -2.91 4.78 -0.46
N ASP A 24 -1.70 4.33 -0.78
CA ASP A 24 -0.98 4.74 -1.98
C ASP A 24 -1.62 4.12 -3.23
N ASP A 25 -1.74 4.90 -4.30
CA ASP A 25 -2.44 4.52 -5.53
C ASP A 25 -3.90 4.02 -5.34
N THR A 26 -4.46 4.18 -4.14
CA THR A 26 -5.83 3.77 -3.76
C THR A 26 -6.67 4.98 -3.34
N LEU A 27 -6.29 5.69 -2.28
CA LEU A 27 -6.99 6.91 -1.84
C LEU A 27 -6.62 8.14 -2.68
N TYR A 28 -5.52 8.07 -3.41
CA TYR A 28 -5.16 9.02 -4.44
C TYR A 28 -4.69 8.26 -5.68
N PRO A 29 -4.89 8.80 -6.90
CA PRO A 29 -4.53 8.09 -8.12
C PRO A 29 -3.01 8.08 -8.33
N SER A 30 -2.53 7.06 -9.04
CA SER A 30 -1.12 6.98 -9.47
C SER A 30 -0.67 8.13 -10.37
N SER A 31 -1.62 8.81 -11.01
CA SER A 31 -1.38 10.05 -11.77
C SER A 31 -0.95 11.24 -10.89
N SER A 32 -1.07 11.16 -9.57
CA SER A 32 -0.53 12.14 -8.62
C SER A 32 0.98 12.29 -8.70
N GLY A 33 1.69 11.26 -9.17
CA GLY A 33 3.15 11.26 -9.30
C GLY A 33 3.90 11.06 -7.98
N MET A 34 3.20 10.80 -6.86
CA MET A 34 3.82 10.60 -5.54
C MET A 34 4.82 9.44 -5.55
N SER A 35 4.42 8.27 -6.04
CA SER A 35 5.29 7.08 -6.12
C SER A 35 6.60 7.38 -6.87
N LYS A 36 6.55 8.14 -7.97
CA LYS A 36 7.73 8.53 -8.75
C LYS A 36 8.67 9.44 -7.96
N GLN A 37 8.13 10.44 -7.27
CA GLN A 37 8.95 11.35 -6.46
C GLN A 37 9.54 10.64 -5.23
N CYS A 38 8.77 9.79 -4.56
CA CYS A 38 9.26 8.96 -3.47
C CYS A 38 10.39 8.04 -3.93
N THR A 39 10.24 7.36 -5.07
CA THR A 39 11.28 6.51 -5.66
C THR A 39 12.57 7.30 -5.92
N LYS A 40 12.45 8.51 -6.49
CA LYS A 40 13.60 9.39 -6.71
C LYS A 40 14.31 9.76 -5.42
N HIS A 41 13.57 10.15 -4.38
CA HIS A 41 14.17 10.49 -3.09
C HIS A 41 14.84 9.30 -2.41
N ILE A 42 14.28 8.09 -2.53
CA ILE A 42 14.88 6.86 -2.03
C ILE A 42 16.21 6.61 -2.74
N GLU A 43 16.23 6.67 -4.07
CA GLU A 43 17.46 6.46 -4.85
C GLU A 43 18.52 7.54 -4.55
N GLU A 44 18.12 8.81 -4.43
CA GLU A 44 19.01 9.89 -4.01
C GLU A 44 19.60 9.66 -2.62
N TYR A 45 18.80 9.16 -1.67
CA TYR A 45 19.28 8.81 -0.33
C TYR A 45 20.27 7.64 -0.38
N MET A 46 19.97 6.60 -1.16
CA MET A 46 20.85 5.44 -1.35
C MET A 46 22.22 5.87 -1.90
N VAL A 47 22.25 6.78 -2.87
CA VAL A 47 23.51 7.31 -3.41
C VAL A 47 24.21 8.22 -2.38
N GLN A 48 23.53 9.27 -1.92
CA GLN A 48 24.16 10.35 -1.16
C GLN A 48 24.49 9.98 0.28
N LYS A 49 23.69 9.11 0.90
CA LYS A 49 23.81 8.77 2.33
C LYS A 49 24.35 7.38 2.57
N LEU A 50 24.05 6.43 1.68
CA LEU A 50 24.54 5.04 1.80
C LEU A 50 25.76 4.76 0.91
N GLY A 51 26.13 5.67 0.01
CA GLY A 51 27.30 5.52 -0.86
C GLY A 51 27.13 4.44 -1.93
N ILE A 52 25.87 4.13 -2.30
CA ILE A 52 25.57 3.16 -3.36
C ILE A 52 25.87 3.80 -4.72
N GLU A 53 26.42 3.01 -5.64
CA GLU A 53 26.76 3.49 -6.98
C GLU A 53 25.51 3.85 -7.78
N GLU A 54 25.49 5.05 -8.38
CA GLU A 54 24.38 5.59 -9.16
C GLU A 54 23.97 4.67 -10.33
N THR A 55 24.92 3.94 -10.93
CA THR A 55 24.66 3.00 -12.03
C THR A 55 23.86 1.76 -11.58
N THR A 56 23.87 1.44 -10.28
CA THR A 56 23.24 0.22 -9.72
C THR A 56 22.02 0.52 -8.86
N VAL A 57 21.83 1.77 -8.43
CA VAL A 57 20.86 2.15 -7.40
C VAL A 57 19.42 1.78 -7.77
N THR A 58 19.01 2.04 -9.01
CA THR A 58 17.66 1.73 -9.49
C THR A 58 17.37 0.23 -9.48
N GLN A 59 18.35 -0.60 -9.88
CA GLN A 59 18.17 -2.05 -9.89
C GLN A 59 18.09 -2.60 -8.46
N LEU A 60 18.92 -2.09 -7.55
CA LEU A 60 18.88 -2.47 -6.14
C LEU A 60 17.56 -2.05 -5.49
N ASN A 61 17.09 -0.82 -5.72
CA ASN A 61 15.82 -0.33 -5.21
C ASN A 61 14.64 -1.22 -5.66
N GLN A 62 14.61 -1.62 -6.93
CA GLN A 62 13.60 -2.55 -7.46
C GLN A 62 13.64 -3.93 -6.78
N VAL A 63 14.84 -4.46 -6.52
CA VAL A 63 15.00 -5.74 -5.81
C VAL A 63 14.49 -5.65 -4.37
N LEU A 64 14.82 -4.56 -3.66
CA LEU A 64 14.36 -4.32 -2.30
C LEU A 64 12.84 -4.18 -2.24
N TYR A 65 12.27 -3.37 -3.13
CA TYR A 65 10.81 -3.19 -3.22
C TYR A 65 10.10 -4.51 -3.50
N LYS A 66 10.61 -5.33 -4.42
CA LYS A 66 10.00 -6.63 -4.74
C LYS A 66 10.06 -7.62 -3.58
N ASN A 67 11.14 -7.60 -2.80
CA ASN A 67 11.35 -8.57 -1.72
C ASN A 67 10.69 -8.17 -0.40
N TYR A 68 10.53 -6.87 -0.15
CA TYR A 68 10.11 -6.35 1.15
C TYR A 68 8.88 -5.44 1.09
N GLY A 69 8.40 -5.06 -0.10
CA GLY A 69 7.33 -4.09 -0.28
C GLY A 69 7.81 -2.64 -0.10
N THR A 70 6.83 -1.76 0.08
CA THR A 70 6.99 -0.40 0.63
C THR A 70 6.99 -0.41 2.15
#